data_AF-A0A0P9ECZ5-F1
#
_entry.id   AF-A0A0P9ECZ5-F1
#
_cell.length_a   1.000
_cell.length_b   1.000
_cell.length_c   1.000
_cell.angle_alpha   90.00
_cell.angle_beta   90.00
_cell.angle_gamma   90.00
#
_symmetry.space_group_name_H-M   'P 1'
#
loop_
_entity.id
_entity.type
_entity.pdbx_description
1 polymer ?
#
loop_
_entity_poly.entity_id
_entity_poly.type
_entity_poly.pdbx_seq_one_letter_code
_entity_poly.pdbx_strand_id
1 'polypeptide(L)'
;MYSEIHINDHMLLRYGYTDDLFTAFQSLVYEGIELPLLMLGAYYYHIRETVDTHLQQPDIVAQQRMNRQVQYMHEYYDRLQHMPETVSDYSLDPKRDAIAFCGQFLDTALKVFPDRKALVLISNGHDQAAVQGKTLPPGFTPFYFQKAYVEEIRQFKFCQPVWLQVHDLVSKHKDHPVFGSEKFGNWLYAQARDAICLINVGERIIREHPVGLFLDHSELIYPGNVLSLLALKYKLPFIQVQSRLLSDVNIIPSRASRYAVYGPHTRNWMTKIGISPDKIACIGSLRFEDIPGGDLKTKQDLLNDLGIPDARWIVAFTSSPYSVETNEQIMRWFSQAGQELPVLVVIKIHPDDRYPYHEHSDSHIRLMPDGYSLQDLLHASDCAATVVSETALVAAMLEKPLLVLQPSISYHYILHNNSYPKHLAKAHAGAVVHSADDLRQCLTGLMHDDKTRKRLAIQAKRFLRQSLTVKQPKPSQRLYRLVREWMGTKWTDGE
;
A
#
# COMPACT_ATOMS: atom_id res chain seq x y z
N MET A 1 5.90 -8.07 -3.80
CA MET A 1 6.07 -6.62 -3.81
C MET A 1 6.69 -6.17 -5.09
N TYR A 2 6.28 -4.99 -5.53
CA TYR A 2 6.75 -4.35 -6.75
C TYR A 2 6.04 -4.91 -7.97
N SER A 3 5.40 -4.00 -8.71
CA SER A 3 4.83 -4.33 -10.01
C SER A 3 5.94 -4.64 -11.01
N GLU A 4 5.55 -5.16 -12.17
CA GLU A 4 6.48 -5.46 -13.24
C GLU A 4 7.10 -4.18 -13.80
N ILE A 5 8.36 -4.26 -14.23
CA ILE A 5 9.01 -3.15 -14.96
C ILE A 5 8.56 -3.16 -16.43
N HIS A 6 8.33 -4.35 -16.97
CA HIS A 6 7.80 -4.55 -18.31
C HIS A 6 6.28 -4.58 -18.25
N ILE A 7 5.63 -3.93 -19.21
CA ILE A 7 4.18 -3.85 -19.28
C ILE A 7 3.61 -5.19 -19.78
N ASN A 8 2.83 -5.85 -18.92
CA ASN A 8 1.98 -6.95 -19.32
C ASN A 8 0.65 -6.44 -19.91
N ASP A 9 -0.16 -7.34 -20.47
CA ASP A 9 -1.39 -6.97 -21.18
C ASP A 9 -2.42 -6.27 -20.27
N HIS A 10 -2.52 -6.68 -19.00
CA HIS A 10 -3.37 -5.98 -18.03
C HIS A 10 -2.91 -4.54 -17.82
N MET A 11 -1.61 -4.32 -17.61
CA MET A 11 -1.04 -2.98 -17.43
C MET A 11 -1.19 -2.13 -18.69
N LEU A 12 -1.00 -2.72 -19.87
CA LEU A 12 -1.20 -2.07 -21.16
C LEU A 12 -2.60 -1.48 -21.26
N LEU A 13 -3.62 -2.27 -20.93
CA LEU A 13 -5.03 -1.85 -20.97
C LEU A 13 -5.37 -0.87 -19.85
N ARG A 14 -5.03 -1.20 -18.59
CA ARG A 14 -5.38 -0.37 -17.42
C ARG A 14 -4.79 1.02 -17.50
N TYR A 15 -3.47 1.12 -17.69
CA TYR A 15 -2.80 2.41 -17.80
C TYR A 15 -3.07 3.08 -19.14
N GLY A 16 -3.33 2.31 -20.18
CA GLY A 16 -3.79 2.84 -21.45
C GLY A 16 -5.10 3.62 -21.31
N TYR A 17 -6.13 3.03 -20.71
CA TYR A 17 -7.38 3.75 -20.45
C TYR A 17 -7.23 4.90 -19.46
N THR A 18 -6.24 4.82 -18.57
CA THR A 18 -5.93 5.95 -17.67
C THR A 18 -5.34 7.14 -18.43
N ASP A 19 -4.40 6.86 -19.35
CA ASP A 19 -3.80 7.85 -20.27
C ASP A 19 -4.89 8.50 -21.14
N ASP A 20 -5.82 7.67 -21.67
CA ASP A 20 -6.95 8.15 -22.43
C ASP A 20 -7.88 9.05 -21.59
N LEU A 21 -8.12 8.71 -20.32
CA LEU A 21 -8.95 9.51 -19.40
C LEU A 21 -8.30 10.88 -19.15
N PHE A 22 -7.00 10.92 -18.87
CA PHE A 22 -6.30 12.17 -18.62
C PHE A 22 -6.29 13.04 -19.88
N THR A 23 -5.95 12.46 -21.04
CA THR A 23 -5.88 13.20 -22.30
C THR A 23 -7.26 13.73 -22.75
N ALA A 24 -8.29 12.89 -22.73
CA ALA A 24 -9.63 13.25 -23.20
C ALA A 24 -10.31 14.29 -22.29
N PHE A 25 -10.04 14.24 -20.98
CA PHE A 25 -10.75 15.04 -19.99
C PHE A 25 -9.87 16.07 -19.26
N GLN A 26 -8.64 16.33 -19.73
CA GLN A 26 -7.74 17.35 -19.15
C GLN A 26 -8.35 18.75 -19.07
N SER A 27 -9.29 19.09 -19.96
CA SER A 27 -9.97 20.40 -19.92
C SER A 27 -11.01 20.53 -18.80
N LEU A 28 -11.38 19.42 -18.16
CA LEU A 28 -12.30 19.40 -17.03
C LEU A 28 -11.54 19.84 -15.77
N VAL A 29 -11.40 21.15 -15.59
CA VAL A 29 -10.59 21.78 -14.55
C VAL A 29 -11.47 22.51 -13.54
N TYR A 30 -11.13 22.39 -12.26
CA TYR A 30 -11.71 23.21 -11.19
C TYR A 30 -10.60 23.77 -10.31
N GLU A 31 -10.61 25.08 -10.06
CA GLU A 31 -9.60 25.76 -9.24
C GLU A 31 -8.15 25.42 -9.64
N GLY A 32 -7.89 25.32 -10.96
CA GLY A 32 -6.56 25.01 -11.51
C GLY A 32 -6.14 23.54 -11.40
N ILE A 33 -7.03 22.63 -11.00
CA ILE A 33 -6.77 21.20 -10.91
C ILE A 33 -7.64 20.45 -11.92
N GLU A 34 -7.01 19.62 -12.75
CA GLU A 34 -7.71 18.66 -13.61
C GLU A 34 -8.46 17.63 -12.76
N LEU A 35 -9.80 17.62 -12.86
CA LEU A 35 -10.64 16.73 -12.06
C LEU A 35 -10.34 15.23 -12.25
N PRO A 36 -10.00 14.73 -13.46
CA PRO A 36 -9.66 13.32 -13.66
C PRO A 36 -8.52 12.80 -12.76
N LEU A 37 -7.60 13.67 -12.33
CA LEU A 37 -6.46 13.33 -11.49
C LEU A 37 -6.85 12.84 -10.09
N LEU A 38 -8.09 13.10 -9.66
CA LEU A 38 -8.67 12.69 -8.38
C LEU A 38 -9.53 11.43 -8.50
N MET A 39 -9.79 10.92 -9.71
CA MET A 39 -10.77 9.86 -9.96
C MET A 39 -10.17 8.46 -10.07
N LEU A 40 -8.84 8.33 -10.06
CA LEU A 40 -8.13 7.08 -10.41
C LEU A 40 -8.62 5.86 -9.65
N GLY A 41 -8.77 5.96 -8.33
CA GLY A 41 -9.25 4.85 -7.51
C GLY A 41 -10.63 4.36 -7.98
N ALA A 42 -11.59 5.26 -8.17
CA ALA A 42 -12.92 4.94 -8.66
C ALA A 42 -12.90 4.47 -10.14
N TYR A 43 -12.03 5.06 -10.95
CA TYR A 43 -11.90 4.74 -12.37
C TYR A 43 -11.40 3.31 -12.58
N TYR A 44 -10.45 2.84 -11.77
CA TYR A 44 -9.99 1.46 -11.85
C TYR A 44 -11.08 0.44 -11.58
N TYR A 45 -12.03 0.74 -10.67
CA TYR A 45 -13.21 -0.10 -10.50
C TYR A 45 -14.17 0.02 -11.68
N HIS A 46 -14.34 1.22 -12.24
CA HIS A 46 -15.21 1.47 -13.38
C HIS A 46 -14.78 0.71 -14.65
N ILE A 47 -13.49 0.69 -14.97
CA ILE A 47 -12.98 0.05 -16.20
C ILE A 47 -12.70 -1.44 -16.06
N ARG A 48 -12.89 -2.03 -14.87
CA ARG A 48 -12.52 -3.42 -14.58
C ARG A 48 -13.10 -4.40 -15.60
N GLU A 49 -14.40 -4.32 -15.85
CA GLU A 49 -15.09 -5.23 -16.77
C GLU A 49 -14.59 -5.08 -18.21
N THR A 50 -14.37 -3.84 -18.65
CA THR A 50 -13.80 -3.56 -19.98
C THR A 50 -12.40 -4.13 -20.13
N VAL A 51 -11.53 -3.93 -19.13
CA VAL A 51 -10.17 -4.48 -19.14
C VAL A 51 -10.20 -6.00 -19.12
N ASP A 52 -10.98 -6.61 -18.24
CA ASP A 52 -11.09 -8.07 -18.12
C ASP A 52 -11.60 -8.69 -19.43
N THR A 53 -12.60 -8.06 -20.08
CA THR A 53 -13.14 -8.49 -21.37
C THR A 53 -12.11 -8.36 -22.49
N HIS A 54 -11.43 -7.23 -22.60
CA HIS A 54 -10.44 -6.99 -23.65
C HIS A 54 -9.17 -7.83 -23.47
N LEU A 55 -8.82 -8.19 -22.24
CA LEU A 55 -7.72 -9.09 -21.96
C LEU A 55 -7.94 -10.49 -22.56
N GLN A 56 -9.20 -10.90 -22.75
CA GLN A 56 -9.54 -12.16 -23.43
C GLN A 56 -9.56 -12.07 -24.96
N GLN A 57 -9.23 -10.91 -25.54
CA GLN A 57 -9.31 -10.65 -26.98
C GLN A 57 -7.91 -10.30 -27.53
N PRO A 58 -7.16 -11.30 -28.03
CA PRO A 58 -5.78 -11.11 -28.48
C PRO A 58 -5.59 -10.01 -29.53
N ASP A 59 -6.56 -9.86 -30.44
CA ASP A 59 -6.50 -8.83 -31.49
C ASP A 59 -6.59 -7.41 -30.91
N ILE A 60 -7.44 -7.20 -29.89
CA ILE A 60 -7.52 -5.91 -29.19
C ILE A 60 -6.21 -5.61 -28.48
N VAL A 61 -5.65 -6.59 -27.76
CA VAL A 61 -4.38 -6.43 -27.04
C VAL A 61 -3.24 -6.11 -28.01
N ALA A 62 -3.15 -6.83 -29.13
CA ALA A 62 -2.17 -6.58 -30.17
C ALA A 62 -2.31 -5.17 -30.77
N GLN A 63 -3.56 -4.75 -31.08
CA GLN A 63 -3.83 -3.40 -31.57
C GLN A 63 -3.44 -2.33 -30.55
N GLN A 64 -3.78 -2.51 -29.27
CA GLN A 64 -3.41 -1.57 -28.21
C GLN A 64 -1.89 -1.48 -28.05
N ARG A 65 -1.17 -2.59 -28.20
CA ARG A 65 0.29 -2.63 -28.13
C ARG A 65 0.93 -1.86 -29.29
N MET A 66 0.40 -2.02 -30.51
CA MET A 66 0.83 -1.26 -31.69
C MET A 66 0.52 0.23 -31.56
N ASN A 67 -0.68 0.59 -31.09
CA ASN A 67 -1.12 1.98 -30.97
C ASN A 67 -0.31 2.75 -29.91
N ARG A 68 -0.07 2.12 -28.76
CA ARG A 68 0.53 2.83 -27.61
C ARG A 68 2.05 2.85 -27.65
N GLN A 69 2.67 1.85 -28.28
CA GLN A 69 4.13 1.73 -28.39
C GLN A 69 4.84 1.83 -27.03
N VAL A 70 4.28 1.19 -26.00
CA VAL A 70 4.86 1.12 -24.65
C VAL A 70 5.32 -0.30 -24.33
N GLN A 71 6.48 -0.41 -23.71
CA GLN A 71 7.12 -1.64 -23.25
C GLN A 71 7.41 -1.63 -21.75
N TYR A 72 7.63 -0.46 -21.16
CA TYR A 72 8.08 -0.29 -19.79
C TYR A 72 7.20 0.66 -18.99
N MET A 73 7.08 0.39 -17.68
CA MET A 73 6.26 1.20 -16.78
C MET A 73 6.68 2.67 -16.68
N HIS A 74 7.96 3.01 -16.92
CA HIS A 74 8.40 4.40 -16.90
C HIS A 74 7.78 5.24 -18.03
N GLU A 75 7.42 4.62 -19.15
CA GLU A 75 6.78 5.34 -20.26
C GLU A 75 5.35 5.77 -19.88
N TYR A 76 4.63 4.93 -19.12
CA TYR A 76 3.35 5.35 -18.54
C TYR A 76 3.53 6.33 -17.38
N TYR A 77 4.59 6.19 -16.58
CA TYR A 77 4.90 7.20 -15.56
C TYR A 77 4.99 8.58 -16.22
N ASP A 78 5.79 8.73 -17.28
CA ASP A 78 6.00 9.99 -17.99
C ASP A 78 4.70 10.55 -18.59
N ARG A 79 3.89 9.70 -19.26
CA ARG A 79 2.60 10.11 -19.84
C ARG A 79 1.59 10.58 -18.79
N LEU A 80 1.61 9.98 -17.61
CA LEU A 80 0.65 10.27 -16.55
C LEU A 80 1.11 11.38 -15.59
N GLN A 81 2.25 12.06 -15.85
CA GLN A 81 2.78 13.17 -15.05
C GLN A 81 2.01 14.50 -15.23
N HIS A 82 0.68 14.46 -15.17
CA HIS A 82 -0.15 15.66 -15.15
C HIS A 82 -0.05 16.35 -13.79
N MET A 83 0.23 17.67 -13.79
CA MET A 83 0.43 18.48 -12.60
C MET A 83 -0.30 19.82 -12.74
N PRO A 84 -0.94 20.33 -11.66
CA PRO A 84 -1.53 21.66 -11.69
C PRO A 84 -0.43 22.74 -11.79
N GLU A 85 -0.77 23.87 -12.38
CA GLU A 85 0.10 25.04 -12.35
C GLU A 85 0.30 25.54 -10.91
N THR A 86 1.51 26.03 -10.61
CA THR A 86 1.74 26.72 -9.35
C THR A 86 1.04 28.08 -9.37
N VAL A 87 0.10 28.28 -8.44
CA VAL A 87 -0.63 29.55 -8.29
C VAL A 87 0.04 30.45 -7.25
N SER A 88 0.66 29.88 -6.22
CA SER A 88 1.36 30.65 -5.18
C SER A 88 2.44 29.82 -4.51
N ASP A 89 3.48 30.49 -4.00
CA ASP A 89 4.60 29.81 -3.33
C ASP A 89 4.47 29.93 -1.80
N TYR A 90 3.77 28.99 -1.19
CA TYR A 90 3.59 28.96 0.27
C TYR A 90 4.78 28.35 1.00
N SER A 91 5.77 27.79 0.29
CA SER A 91 7.01 27.33 0.91
C SER A 91 7.79 28.48 1.56
N LEU A 92 7.64 29.70 1.04
CA LEU A 92 8.35 30.89 1.51
C LEU A 92 7.72 31.55 2.75
N ASP A 93 6.50 31.17 3.12
CA ASP A 93 5.83 31.73 4.30
C ASP A 93 6.42 31.11 5.59
N PRO A 94 7.14 31.91 6.42
CA PRO A 94 7.74 31.40 7.65
C PRO A 94 6.69 31.06 8.71
N LYS A 95 5.46 31.56 8.60
CA LYS A 95 4.37 31.26 9.53
C LYS A 95 3.79 29.87 9.31
N ARG A 96 4.03 29.26 8.16
CA ARG A 96 3.57 27.90 7.81
C ARG A 96 4.51 26.86 8.41
N ASP A 97 4.49 26.74 9.73
CA ASP A 97 5.37 25.90 10.55
C ASP A 97 4.72 24.59 11.03
N ALA A 98 3.45 24.35 10.68
CA ALA A 98 2.71 23.15 11.08
C ALA A 98 2.86 21.98 10.09
N ILE A 99 2.80 20.76 10.60
CA ILE A 99 2.74 19.53 9.80
C ILE A 99 1.30 19.04 9.74
N ALA A 100 0.78 18.69 8.57
CA ALA A 100 -0.48 17.96 8.46
C ALA A 100 -0.20 16.48 8.17
N PHE A 101 -0.81 15.57 8.93
CA PHE A 101 -0.59 14.12 8.74
C PHE A 101 -1.84 13.28 9.02
N CYS A 102 -2.01 12.14 8.35
CA CYS A 102 -3.10 11.21 8.63
C CYS A 102 -2.99 10.58 10.02
N GLY A 103 -4.11 10.35 10.71
CA GLY A 103 -4.16 9.89 12.10
C GLY A 103 -3.34 8.63 12.41
N GLN A 104 -3.16 7.73 11.43
CA GLN A 104 -2.27 6.57 11.56
C GLN A 104 -0.79 6.90 11.88
N PHE A 105 -0.33 8.13 11.66
CA PHE A 105 1.01 8.58 12.04
C PHE A 105 1.10 9.23 13.42
N LEU A 106 -0.01 9.30 14.17
CA LEU A 106 -0.04 9.97 15.47
C LEU A 106 1.03 9.43 16.44
N ASP A 107 1.20 8.11 16.55
CA ASP A 107 2.21 7.54 17.45
C ASP A 107 3.63 7.93 17.08
N THR A 108 3.93 8.01 15.77
CA THR A 108 5.23 8.52 15.32
C THR A 108 5.35 10.01 15.64
N ALA A 109 4.31 10.80 15.39
CA ALA A 109 4.34 12.24 15.63
C ALA A 109 4.49 12.58 17.11
N LEU A 110 3.84 11.86 18.02
CA LEU A 110 4.03 12.02 19.46
C LEU A 110 5.47 11.71 19.90
N LYS A 111 6.13 10.75 19.25
CA LYS A 111 7.52 10.38 19.55
C LYS A 111 8.54 11.42 19.08
N VAL A 112 8.36 12.01 17.89
CA VAL A 112 9.41 12.82 17.24
C VAL A 112 9.03 14.27 16.92
N PHE A 113 7.75 14.63 17.05
CA PHE A 113 7.26 16.00 16.88
C PHE A 113 6.42 16.51 18.07
N PRO A 114 6.71 16.15 19.34
CA PRO A 114 5.81 16.47 20.47
C PRO A 114 5.59 17.98 20.66
N ASP A 115 6.61 18.79 20.35
CA ASP A 115 6.60 20.24 20.55
C ASP A 115 6.25 21.04 19.28
N ARG A 116 5.83 20.36 18.21
CA ARG A 116 5.49 21.01 16.94
C ARG A 116 4.00 21.23 16.82
N LYS A 117 3.62 22.23 16.01
CA LYS A 117 2.25 22.40 15.56
C LYS A 117 1.90 21.30 14.57
N ALA A 118 0.77 20.65 14.78
CA ALA A 118 0.33 19.54 13.95
C ALA A 118 -1.17 19.62 13.67
N LEU A 119 -1.55 19.26 12.45
CA LEU A 119 -2.93 19.02 12.05
C LEU A 119 -3.12 17.52 11.83
N VAL A 120 -3.86 16.86 12.71
CA VAL A 120 -4.12 15.42 12.66
C VAL A 120 -5.36 15.16 11.79
N LEU A 121 -5.15 14.68 10.57
CA LEU A 121 -6.21 14.42 9.60
C LEU A 121 -6.90 13.08 9.91
N ILE A 122 -8.19 13.12 10.22
CA ILE A 122 -9.02 11.94 10.49
C ILE A 122 -9.94 11.71 9.29
N SER A 123 -9.58 10.74 8.45
CA SER A 123 -10.28 10.49 7.17
C SER A 123 -11.06 9.19 7.13
N ASN A 124 -10.71 8.22 7.98
CA ASN A 124 -11.32 6.89 7.96
C ASN A 124 -11.30 6.26 9.37
N GLY A 125 -11.85 5.04 9.47
CA GLY A 125 -11.91 4.30 10.74
C GLY A 125 -10.55 3.95 11.34
N HIS A 126 -9.52 3.73 10.52
CA HIS A 126 -8.16 3.46 11.03
C HIS A 126 -7.53 4.71 11.64
N ASP A 127 -7.70 5.88 11.02
CA ASP A 127 -7.24 7.14 11.61
C ASP A 127 -7.98 7.43 12.92
N GLN A 128 -9.30 7.21 12.95
CA GLN A 128 -10.11 7.39 14.16
C GLN A 128 -9.63 6.47 15.28
N ALA A 129 -9.40 5.18 14.99
CA ALA A 129 -8.89 4.21 15.96
C ALA A 129 -7.48 4.58 16.45
N ALA A 130 -6.62 5.12 15.58
CA ALA A 130 -5.27 5.53 15.96
C ALA A 130 -5.25 6.74 16.91
N VAL A 131 -6.27 7.59 16.87
CA VAL A 131 -6.41 8.80 17.72
C VAL A 131 -7.20 8.52 19.01
N GLN A 132 -8.11 7.54 18.99
CA GLN A 132 -9.03 7.26 20.08
C GLN A 132 -8.29 6.96 21.40
N GLY A 133 -8.72 7.62 22.48
CA GLY A 133 -8.19 7.40 23.83
C GLY A 133 -6.83 8.04 24.10
N LYS A 134 -6.24 8.75 23.14
CA LYS A 134 -4.94 9.43 23.31
C LYS A 134 -5.13 10.90 23.63
N THR A 135 -4.28 11.41 24.53
CA THR A 135 -4.19 12.85 24.82
C THR A 135 -3.29 13.52 23.79
N LEU A 136 -3.82 14.51 23.08
CA LEU A 136 -3.06 15.29 22.11
C LEU A 136 -2.29 16.44 22.80
N PRO A 137 -1.03 16.71 22.44
CA PRO A 137 -0.31 17.90 22.88
C PRO A 137 -1.05 19.19 22.51
N PRO A 138 -0.83 20.32 23.21
CA PRO A 138 -1.51 21.59 22.91
C PRO A 138 -1.34 22.10 21.47
N GLY A 139 -0.23 21.75 20.81
CA GLY A 139 0.04 22.11 19.42
C GLY A 139 -0.67 21.22 18.38
N PHE A 140 -1.34 20.15 18.80
CA PHE A 140 -1.96 19.16 17.91
C PHE A 140 -3.46 19.42 17.81
N THR A 141 -3.92 19.72 16.61
CA THR A 141 -5.33 19.99 16.32
C THR A 141 -5.90 18.87 15.45
N PRO A 142 -6.96 18.16 15.88
CA PRO A 142 -7.62 17.19 15.01
C PRO A 142 -8.45 17.90 13.93
N PHE A 143 -8.45 17.35 12.71
CA PHE A 143 -9.30 17.77 11.60
C PHE A 143 -10.06 16.57 11.03
N TYR A 144 -11.38 16.57 11.18
CA TYR A 144 -12.24 15.50 10.71
C TYR A 144 -12.54 15.64 9.21
N PHE A 145 -11.61 15.20 8.37
CA PHE A 145 -11.69 15.32 6.92
C PHE A 145 -12.96 14.68 6.35
N GLN A 146 -13.32 13.49 6.82
CA GLN A 146 -14.53 12.80 6.34
C GLN A 146 -15.81 13.58 6.65
N LYS A 147 -15.87 14.21 7.83
CA LYS A 147 -17.02 15.03 8.23
C LYS A 147 -17.11 16.29 7.36
N ALA A 148 -15.98 16.96 7.16
CA ALA A 148 -15.85 18.12 6.28
C ALA A 148 -16.31 17.80 4.84
N TYR A 149 -15.86 16.67 4.30
CA TYR A 149 -16.24 16.21 2.97
C TYR A 149 -17.74 15.92 2.86
N VAL A 150 -18.32 15.23 3.85
CA VAL A 150 -19.77 14.95 3.87
C VAL A 150 -20.59 16.24 3.97
N GLU A 151 -20.13 17.22 4.76
CA GLU A 151 -20.77 18.54 4.84
C GLU A 151 -20.71 19.28 3.50
N GLU A 152 -19.56 19.28 2.84
CA GLU A 152 -19.37 19.89 1.52
C GLU A 152 -20.30 19.25 0.47
N ILE A 153 -20.36 17.90 0.43
CA ILE A 153 -21.25 17.15 -0.46
C ILE A 153 -22.73 17.48 -0.22
N ARG A 154 -23.14 17.65 1.03
CA ARG A 154 -24.54 18.01 1.38
C ARG A 154 -24.90 19.42 0.92
N GLN A 155 -23.93 20.32 0.87
CA GLN A 155 -24.11 21.70 0.44
C GLN A 155 -23.92 21.87 -1.06
N PHE A 156 -23.33 20.88 -1.74
CA PHE A 156 -23.07 20.91 -3.17
C PHE A 156 -24.39 21.03 -3.96
N LYS A 157 -24.50 22.10 -4.74
CA LYS A 157 -25.61 22.31 -5.66
C LYS A 157 -25.22 21.84 -7.05
N PHE A 158 -26.20 21.38 -7.82
CA PHE A 158 -26.00 21.01 -9.22
C PHE A 158 -25.20 22.09 -9.96
N CYS A 159 -24.08 21.69 -10.58
CA CYS A 159 -23.20 22.59 -11.30
C CYS A 159 -23.43 22.42 -12.79
N GLN A 160 -24.37 23.19 -13.34
CA GLN A 160 -24.75 23.13 -14.75
C GLN A 160 -23.55 23.29 -15.72
N PRO A 161 -22.58 24.20 -15.49
CA PRO A 161 -21.42 24.33 -16.37
C PRO A 161 -20.58 23.05 -16.44
N VAL A 162 -20.29 22.43 -15.29
CA VAL A 162 -19.54 21.17 -15.22
C VAL A 162 -20.32 20.04 -15.89
N TRP A 163 -21.62 19.96 -15.66
CA TRP A 163 -22.48 18.96 -16.30
C TRP A 163 -22.45 19.08 -17.82
N LEU A 164 -22.62 20.30 -18.36
CA LEU A 164 -22.57 20.54 -19.81
C LEU A 164 -21.21 20.18 -20.40
N GLN A 165 -20.12 20.57 -19.72
CA GLN A 165 -18.76 20.25 -20.16
C GLN A 165 -18.52 18.75 -20.19
N VAL A 166 -18.95 18.00 -19.17
CA VAL A 166 -18.86 16.53 -19.14
C VAL A 166 -19.58 15.92 -20.34
N HIS A 167 -20.80 16.36 -20.63
CA HIS A 167 -21.58 15.80 -21.76
C HIS A 167 -20.96 16.14 -23.11
N ASP A 168 -20.45 17.36 -23.29
CA ASP A 168 -19.72 17.76 -24.49
C ASP A 168 -18.47 16.89 -24.70
N LEU A 169 -17.63 16.74 -23.67
CA LEU A 169 -16.42 15.91 -23.74
C LEU A 169 -16.75 14.45 -24.04
N VAL A 170 -17.72 13.86 -23.35
CA VAL A 170 -18.14 12.47 -23.62
C VAL A 170 -18.66 12.32 -25.05
N SER A 171 -19.39 13.31 -25.57
CA SER A 171 -19.92 13.26 -26.94
C SER A 171 -18.83 13.24 -28.03
N LYS A 172 -17.64 13.78 -27.73
CA LYS A 172 -16.46 13.76 -28.61
C LYS A 172 -15.73 12.42 -28.63
N HIS A 173 -16.02 11.53 -27.67
CA HIS A 173 -15.36 10.24 -27.50
C HIS A 173 -16.33 9.05 -27.52
N LYS A 174 -17.40 9.14 -28.33
CA LYS A 174 -18.46 8.11 -28.42
C LYS A 174 -17.97 6.74 -28.89
N ASP A 175 -16.88 6.69 -29.64
CA ASP A 175 -16.31 5.43 -30.14
C ASP A 175 -15.32 4.79 -29.16
N HIS A 176 -15.00 5.47 -28.05
CA HIS A 176 -14.09 4.92 -27.05
C HIS A 176 -14.79 3.81 -26.24
N PRO A 177 -14.18 2.64 -26.03
CA PRO A 177 -14.83 1.49 -25.39
C PRO A 177 -15.30 1.74 -23.95
N VAL A 178 -14.72 2.72 -23.26
CA VAL A 178 -15.16 3.15 -21.93
C VAL A 178 -16.07 4.38 -22.02
N PHE A 179 -15.67 5.41 -22.78
CA PHE A 179 -16.29 6.74 -22.71
C PHE A 179 -17.58 6.81 -23.51
N GLY A 180 -17.72 5.98 -24.54
CA GLY A 180 -18.92 5.89 -25.36
C GLY A 180 -20.14 5.28 -24.66
N SER A 181 -19.96 4.68 -23.49
CA SER A 181 -21.08 4.11 -22.74
C SER A 181 -21.95 5.21 -22.14
N GLU A 182 -23.28 5.05 -22.22
CA GLU A 182 -24.24 6.02 -21.64
C GLU A 182 -24.03 6.23 -20.14
N LYS A 183 -23.60 5.17 -19.44
CA LYS A 183 -23.33 5.20 -18.00
C LYS A 183 -22.08 6.02 -17.65
N PHE A 184 -21.13 6.19 -18.58
CA PHE A 184 -19.87 6.88 -18.31
C PHE A 184 -20.07 8.37 -18.04
N GLY A 185 -20.92 9.07 -18.80
CA GLY A 185 -21.17 10.51 -18.57
C GLY A 185 -21.75 10.82 -17.19
N ASN A 186 -22.73 10.01 -16.76
CA ASN A 186 -23.30 10.13 -15.42
C ASN A 186 -22.27 9.79 -14.32
N TRP A 187 -21.46 8.75 -14.54
CA TRP A 187 -20.38 8.40 -13.63
C TRP A 187 -19.34 9.52 -13.53
N LEU A 188 -18.90 10.07 -14.66
CA LEU A 188 -17.89 11.14 -14.72
C LEU A 188 -18.39 12.41 -14.03
N TYR A 189 -19.65 12.80 -14.25
CA TYR A 189 -20.23 13.94 -13.53
C TYR A 189 -20.29 13.71 -12.01
N ALA A 190 -20.69 12.52 -11.56
CA ALA A 190 -20.69 12.19 -10.14
C ALA A 190 -19.28 12.24 -9.54
N GLN A 191 -18.27 11.72 -10.24
CA GLN A 191 -16.87 11.80 -9.80
C GLN A 191 -16.35 13.25 -9.83
N ALA A 192 -16.75 14.06 -10.81
CA ALA A 192 -16.38 15.48 -10.88
C ALA A 192 -16.93 16.26 -9.68
N ARG A 193 -18.18 16.01 -9.28
CA ARG A 193 -18.75 16.58 -8.04
C ARG A 193 -17.89 16.21 -6.82
N ASP A 194 -17.59 14.92 -6.66
CA ASP A 194 -16.83 14.45 -5.50
C ASP A 194 -15.44 15.09 -5.48
N ALA A 195 -14.76 15.16 -6.63
CA ALA A 195 -13.48 15.82 -6.81
C ALA A 195 -13.52 17.32 -6.44
N ILE A 196 -14.54 18.07 -6.86
CA ILE A 196 -14.74 19.48 -6.48
C ILE A 196 -14.85 19.63 -4.96
N CYS A 197 -15.66 18.79 -4.32
CA CYS A 197 -15.84 18.85 -2.86
C CYS A 197 -14.53 18.58 -2.11
N LEU A 198 -13.73 17.64 -2.61
CA LEU A 198 -12.42 17.34 -2.04
C LEU A 198 -11.43 18.49 -2.19
N ILE A 199 -11.43 19.15 -3.35
CA ILE A 199 -10.62 20.36 -3.59
C ILE A 199 -11.03 21.44 -2.58
N ASN A 200 -12.33 21.70 -2.41
CA ASN A 200 -12.82 22.71 -1.46
C ASN A 200 -12.38 22.42 -0.01
N VAL A 201 -12.50 21.16 0.43
CA VAL A 201 -12.05 20.75 1.78
C VAL A 201 -10.53 20.87 1.93
N GLY A 202 -9.76 20.48 0.90
CA GLY A 202 -8.31 20.61 0.91
C GLY A 202 -7.82 22.06 0.91
N GLU A 203 -8.44 22.92 0.11
CA GLU A 203 -8.22 24.37 0.08
C GLU A 203 -8.49 25.00 1.44
N ARG A 204 -9.57 24.56 2.11
CA ARG A 204 -9.90 24.99 3.47
C ARG A 204 -8.79 24.67 4.46
N ILE A 205 -8.22 23.46 4.40
CA ILE A 205 -7.08 23.07 5.25
C ILE A 205 -5.90 24.02 5.05
N ILE A 206 -5.55 24.32 3.80
CA ILE A 206 -4.39 25.18 3.48
C ILE A 206 -4.62 26.63 3.90
N ARG A 207 -5.86 27.13 3.79
CA ARG A 207 -6.22 28.51 4.15
C ARG A 207 -6.36 28.72 5.66
N GLU A 208 -6.99 27.80 6.35
CA GLU A 208 -7.34 27.95 7.78
C GLU A 208 -6.23 27.50 8.72
N HIS A 209 -5.28 26.69 8.22
CA HIS A 209 -4.17 26.20 9.01
C HIS A 209 -2.82 26.58 8.38
N PRO A 210 -1.82 26.93 9.20
CA PRO A 210 -0.47 27.27 8.73
C PRO A 210 0.33 26.01 8.38
N VAL A 211 -0.22 25.14 7.54
CA VAL A 211 0.46 23.91 7.10
C VAL A 211 1.64 24.28 6.22
N GLY A 212 2.82 23.82 6.62
CA GLY A 212 4.07 23.92 5.88
C GLY A 212 4.46 22.64 5.17
N LEU A 213 3.91 21.49 5.57
CA LEU A 213 4.23 20.17 4.99
C LEU A 213 3.11 19.16 5.22
N PHE A 214 2.87 18.30 4.23
CA PHE A 214 1.93 17.17 4.31
C PHE A 214 2.66 15.82 4.41
N LEU A 215 2.20 14.96 5.32
CA LEU A 215 2.60 13.55 5.43
C LEU A 215 1.38 12.65 5.24
N ASP A 216 1.38 11.84 4.18
CA ASP A 216 0.33 10.84 3.97
C ASP A 216 0.95 9.54 3.47
N HIS A 217 0.22 8.44 3.56
CA HIS A 217 0.64 7.12 3.09
C HIS A 217 0.20 6.81 1.66
N SER A 218 -0.65 7.64 1.04
CA SER A 218 -1.18 7.39 -0.29
C SER A 218 -1.35 8.65 -1.14
N GLU A 219 -1.20 8.49 -2.45
CA GLU A 219 -1.58 9.48 -3.47
C GLU A 219 -2.80 9.00 -4.29
N LEU A 220 -3.35 7.82 -3.95
CA LEU A 220 -4.48 7.20 -4.66
C LEU A 220 -5.82 7.46 -3.96
N ILE A 221 -5.81 7.58 -2.62
CA ILE A 221 -7.02 7.76 -1.81
C ILE A 221 -7.00 9.10 -1.07
N TYR A 222 -8.18 9.58 -0.69
CA TYR A 222 -8.35 10.81 0.09
C TYR A 222 -7.87 10.60 1.54
N PRO A 223 -7.26 11.62 2.17
CA PRO A 223 -7.06 12.97 1.63
C PRO A 223 -5.77 13.09 0.81
N GLY A 224 -4.88 12.10 0.85
CA GLY A 224 -3.54 12.19 0.27
C GLY A 224 -3.52 12.52 -1.23
N ASN A 225 -4.44 11.98 -2.03
CA ASN A 225 -4.51 12.32 -3.47
C ASN A 225 -4.78 13.81 -3.73
N VAL A 226 -5.75 14.45 -3.06
CA VAL A 226 -6.07 15.87 -3.22
C VAL A 226 -5.02 16.76 -2.58
N LEU A 227 -4.48 16.36 -1.43
CA LEU A 227 -3.41 17.10 -0.78
C LEU A 227 -2.11 17.08 -1.59
N SER A 228 -1.81 16.00 -2.31
CA SER A 228 -0.64 15.96 -3.21
C SER A 228 -0.74 16.96 -4.37
N LEU A 229 -1.95 17.14 -4.93
CA LEU A 229 -2.20 18.10 -6.02
C LEU A 229 -2.17 19.55 -5.50
N LEU A 230 -2.82 19.80 -4.37
CA LEU A 230 -2.80 21.12 -3.74
C LEU A 230 -1.40 21.51 -3.26
N ALA A 231 -0.61 20.54 -2.79
CA ALA A 231 0.78 20.76 -2.45
C ALA A 231 1.59 21.26 -3.65
N LEU A 232 1.39 20.68 -4.85
CA LEU A 232 2.00 21.19 -6.09
C LEU A 232 1.50 22.60 -6.44
N LYS A 233 0.18 22.83 -6.39
CA LYS A 233 -0.46 24.14 -6.67
C LYS A 233 0.11 25.27 -5.79
N TYR A 234 0.43 24.95 -4.53
CA TYR A 234 0.91 25.92 -3.53
C TYR A 234 2.41 25.81 -3.20
N LYS A 235 3.17 25.00 -3.95
CA LYS A 235 4.58 24.64 -3.67
C LYS A 235 4.85 24.21 -2.22
N LEU A 236 3.90 23.52 -1.59
CA LEU A 236 4.13 22.88 -0.31
C LEU A 236 4.75 21.49 -0.52
N PRO A 237 5.65 21.03 0.36
CA PRO A 237 6.13 19.66 0.32
C PRO A 237 5.03 18.67 0.71
N PHE A 238 4.89 17.61 -0.11
CA PHE A 238 4.11 16.41 0.20
C PHE A 238 5.05 15.22 0.26
N ILE A 239 5.11 14.54 1.41
CA ILE A 239 5.90 13.34 1.60
C ILE A 239 4.97 12.13 1.68
N GLN A 240 5.10 11.21 0.72
CA GLN A 240 4.44 9.92 0.78
C GLN A 240 5.26 8.97 1.66
N VAL A 241 4.68 8.51 2.75
CA VAL A 241 5.32 7.63 3.72
C VAL A 241 4.76 6.22 3.57
N GLN A 242 5.61 5.29 3.17
CA GLN A 242 5.22 3.90 2.97
C GLN A 242 4.67 3.31 4.28
N SER A 243 3.40 2.89 4.29
CA SER A 243 2.76 2.21 5.44
C SER A 243 2.46 0.72 5.18
N ARG A 244 2.52 0.33 3.91
CA ARG A 244 2.26 -1.01 3.39
C ARG A 244 3.19 -1.31 2.22
N LEU A 245 3.12 -2.52 1.73
CA LEU A 245 3.80 -2.91 0.50
C LEU A 245 3.24 -2.14 -0.70
N LEU A 246 4.14 -1.62 -1.54
CA LEU A 246 3.77 -0.83 -2.70
C LEU A 246 3.67 -1.70 -3.96
N SER A 247 2.70 -1.36 -4.80
CA SER A 247 2.63 -1.71 -6.22
C SER A 247 2.50 -0.44 -7.06
N ASP A 248 2.49 -0.63 -8.38
CA ASP A 248 2.33 0.43 -9.37
C ASP A 248 1.07 1.27 -9.17
N VAL A 249 -0.05 0.66 -8.79
CA VAL A 249 -1.31 1.39 -8.54
C VAL A 249 -1.19 2.41 -7.40
N ASN A 250 -0.26 2.19 -6.46
CA ASN A 250 -0.06 3.09 -5.33
C ASN A 250 0.83 4.29 -5.66
N ILE A 251 1.55 4.22 -6.79
CA ILE A 251 2.67 5.10 -7.10
C ILE A 251 2.52 5.79 -8.46
N ILE A 252 1.75 5.26 -9.40
CA ILE A 252 1.57 5.83 -10.73
C ILE A 252 0.14 6.39 -10.85
N PRO A 253 -0.02 7.70 -11.12
CA PRO A 253 1.02 8.72 -11.23
C PRO A 253 1.61 9.11 -9.87
N SER A 254 2.86 9.55 -9.87
CA SER A 254 3.58 9.97 -8.67
C SER A 254 3.75 11.50 -8.69
N ARG A 255 3.42 12.16 -7.58
CA ARG A 255 3.36 13.62 -7.42
C ARG A 255 4.07 14.09 -6.15
N ALA A 256 4.41 13.19 -5.23
CA ALA A 256 5.08 13.53 -4.00
C ALA A 256 6.44 14.21 -4.22
N SER A 257 6.74 15.19 -3.37
CA SER A 257 8.04 15.85 -3.32
C SER A 257 9.12 14.87 -2.86
N ARG A 258 8.76 13.98 -1.93
CA ARG A 258 9.60 12.89 -1.41
C ARG A 258 8.80 11.63 -1.12
N TYR A 259 9.48 10.49 -1.22
CA TYR A 259 9.02 9.16 -0.88
C TYR A 259 9.85 8.61 0.28
N ALA A 260 9.22 8.39 1.43
CA ALA A 260 9.85 7.77 2.58
C ALA A 260 9.51 6.26 2.57
N VAL A 261 10.46 5.45 2.10
CA VAL A 261 10.27 4.02 1.81
C VAL A 261 10.98 3.10 2.79
N TYR A 262 10.59 1.83 2.83
CA TYR A 262 11.16 0.83 3.73
C TYR A 262 12.66 0.59 3.50
N GLY A 263 13.11 0.43 2.26
CA GLY A 263 14.49 0.04 2.00
C GLY A 263 14.90 -0.01 0.53
N PRO A 264 16.11 -0.52 0.26
CA PRO A 264 16.73 -0.51 -1.06
C PRO A 264 15.90 -1.15 -2.18
N HIS A 265 15.17 -2.24 -1.91
CA HIS A 265 14.34 -2.90 -2.91
C HIS A 265 13.23 -1.99 -3.42
N THR A 266 12.49 -1.34 -2.52
CA THR A 266 11.45 -0.38 -2.91
C THR A 266 12.06 0.79 -3.68
N ARG A 267 13.17 1.36 -3.20
CA ARG A 267 13.89 2.43 -3.90
C ARG A 267 14.28 2.02 -5.32
N ASN A 268 14.94 0.88 -5.47
CA ASN A 268 15.41 0.40 -6.77
C ASN A 268 14.25 0.11 -7.73
N TRP A 269 13.11 -0.39 -7.23
CA TRP A 269 11.92 -0.58 -8.06
C TRP A 269 11.33 0.76 -8.49
N MET A 270 11.13 1.71 -7.57
CA MET A 270 10.60 3.04 -7.87
C MET A 270 11.47 3.78 -8.90
N THR A 271 12.80 3.67 -8.77
CA THR A 271 13.73 4.22 -9.78
C THR A 271 13.56 3.58 -11.15
N LYS A 272 13.34 2.26 -11.23
CA LYS A 272 13.14 1.57 -12.52
C LYS A 272 11.81 1.90 -13.19
N ILE A 273 10.81 2.36 -12.45
CA ILE A 273 9.53 2.82 -13.01
C ILE A 273 9.51 4.33 -13.29
N GLY A 274 10.64 5.04 -13.16
CA GLY A 274 10.79 6.43 -13.57
C GLY A 274 10.96 7.46 -12.44
N ILE A 275 10.78 7.07 -11.17
CA ILE A 275 10.89 8.03 -10.06
C ILE A 275 12.35 8.36 -9.78
N SER A 276 12.67 9.65 -9.81
CA SER A 276 14.03 10.12 -9.57
C SER A 276 14.58 9.64 -8.20
N PRO A 277 15.81 9.07 -8.15
CA PRO A 277 16.39 8.56 -6.91
C PRO A 277 16.54 9.58 -5.78
N ASP A 278 16.68 10.87 -6.08
CA ASP A 278 16.78 11.95 -5.08
C ASP A 278 15.45 12.20 -4.36
N LYS A 279 14.33 11.82 -4.99
CA LYS A 279 13.01 11.88 -4.36
C LYS A 279 12.79 10.75 -3.36
N ILE A 280 13.65 9.74 -3.28
CA ILE A 280 13.39 8.52 -2.50
C ILE A 280 14.36 8.40 -1.32
N ALA A 281 13.82 8.51 -0.11
CA ALA A 281 14.51 8.30 1.15
C ALA A 281 14.16 6.94 1.78
N CYS A 282 15.16 6.09 2.01
CA CYS A 282 14.96 4.83 2.73
C CYS A 282 14.94 5.09 4.25
N ILE A 283 13.76 5.11 4.86
CA ILE A 283 13.59 5.36 6.30
C ILE A 283 13.43 4.08 7.13
N GLY A 284 12.97 2.97 6.54
CA GLY A 284 12.52 1.80 7.29
C GLY A 284 10.99 1.79 7.44
N SER A 285 10.46 0.96 8.33
CA SER A 285 9.01 0.89 8.58
C SER A 285 8.71 1.48 9.95
N LEU A 286 7.87 2.51 9.99
CA LEU A 286 7.37 3.09 11.24
C LEU A 286 6.56 2.06 12.06
N ARG A 287 5.90 1.12 11.39
CA ARG A 287 5.11 0.05 12.04
C ARG A 287 5.97 -1.03 12.68
N PHE A 288 7.22 -1.19 12.22
CA PHE A 288 8.10 -2.28 12.67
C PHE A 288 9.20 -1.80 13.63
N GLU A 289 9.26 -0.51 13.94
CA GLU A 289 10.37 0.06 14.71
C GLU A 289 10.51 -0.50 16.13
N ASP A 290 9.41 -0.93 16.75
CA ASP A 290 9.36 -1.40 18.14
C ASP A 290 9.15 -2.92 18.28
N ILE A 291 9.16 -3.68 17.17
CA ILE A 291 9.01 -5.15 17.20
C ILE A 291 10.10 -5.85 18.04
N PRO A 292 11.40 -5.50 17.92
CA PRO A 292 12.47 -6.22 18.61
C PRO A 292 12.51 -6.08 20.15
N GLY A 293 11.53 -5.43 20.80
CA GLY A 293 11.53 -5.18 22.24
C GLY A 293 10.19 -5.36 22.95
N GLY A 294 9.20 -5.98 22.30
CA GLY A 294 7.89 -6.26 22.91
C GLY A 294 7.92 -7.45 23.87
N ASP A 295 6.97 -7.48 24.81
CA ASP A 295 6.65 -8.67 25.60
C ASP A 295 5.81 -9.62 24.72
N LEU A 296 6.49 -10.57 24.07
CA LEU A 296 5.91 -11.45 23.07
C LEU A 296 5.59 -12.82 23.68
N LYS A 297 4.41 -13.33 23.36
CA LYS A 297 3.99 -14.66 23.84
C LYS A 297 4.95 -15.76 23.38
N THR A 298 5.18 -16.74 24.24
CA THR A 298 6.13 -17.83 23.99
C THR A 298 5.47 -18.96 23.20
N LYS A 299 6.31 -19.88 22.72
CA LYS A 299 5.87 -21.14 22.12
C LYS A 299 4.99 -21.96 23.07
N GLN A 300 5.32 -21.97 24.36
CA GLN A 300 4.56 -22.73 25.35
C GLN A 300 3.19 -22.12 25.59
N ASP A 301 3.09 -20.80 25.63
CA ASP A 301 1.80 -20.09 25.74
C ASP A 301 0.89 -20.47 24.59
N LEU A 302 1.41 -20.47 23.35
CA LEU A 302 0.65 -20.85 22.17
C LEU A 302 0.17 -22.31 22.20
N LEU A 303 1.02 -23.24 22.62
CA LEU A 303 0.66 -24.65 22.73
C LEU A 303 -0.40 -24.88 23.83
N ASN A 304 -0.27 -24.19 24.96
CA ASN A 304 -1.23 -24.25 26.06
C ASN A 304 -2.61 -23.70 25.62
N ASP A 305 -2.64 -22.54 24.97
CA ASP A 305 -3.88 -21.91 24.49
C ASP A 305 -4.58 -22.74 23.40
N LEU A 306 -3.81 -23.54 22.64
CA LEU A 306 -4.33 -24.49 21.65
C LEU A 306 -4.69 -25.87 22.23
N GLY A 307 -4.44 -26.12 23.52
CA GLY A 307 -4.67 -27.41 24.16
C GLY A 307 -3.78 -28.54 23.60
N ILE A 308 -2.56 -28.22 23.16
CA ILE A 308 -1.62 -29.16 22.57
C ILE A 308 -0.53 -29.47 23.60
N PRO A 309 -0.52 -30.67 24.21
CA PRO A 309 0.39 -30.99 25.32
C PRO A 309 1.83 -31.30 24.88
N ASP A 310 2.01 -31.66 23.61
CA ASP A 310 3.30 -32.12 23.09
C ASP A 310 4.11 -31.01 22.43
N ALA A 311 5.44 -31.07 22.57
CA ALA A 311 6.35 -30.22 21.82
C ALA A 311 6.22 -30.51 20.32
N ARG A 312 5.70 -29.53 19.57
CA ARG A 312 5.60 -29.58 18.11
C ARG A 312 6.44 -28.52 17.45
N TRP A 313 6.81 -28.75 16.20
CA TRP A 313 7.41 -27.75 15.35
C TRP A 313 6.32 -26.88 14.73
N ILE A 314 6.35 -25.56 14.96
CA ILE A 314 5.24 -24.65 14.65
C ILE A 314 5.55 -23.84 13.40
N VAL A 315 4.64 -23.93 12.42
CA VAL A 315 4.60 -23.10 11.22
C VAL A 315 3.54 -22.01 11.41
N ALA A 316 3.97 -20.75 11.49
CA ALA A 316 3.04 -19.63 11.36
C ALA A 316 2.67 -19.44 9.89
N PHE A 317 1.41 -19.67 9.52
CA PHE A 317 0.90 -19.34 8.19
C PHE A 317 0.02 -18.09 8.25
N THR A 318 0.28 -17.12 7.37
CA THR A 318 -0.61 -15.96 7.21
C THR A 318 -1.36 -16.03 5.90
N SER A 319 -2.68 -16.03 5.98
CA SER A 319 -3.55 -16.15 4.82
C SER A 319 -3.65 -14.85 4.01
N SER A 320 -4.30 -14.90 2.86
CA SER A 320 -4.61 -13.73 2.00
C SER A 320 -5.83 -14.08 1.14
N PRO A 321 -6.58 -13.07 0.65
CA PRO A 321 -7.83 -13.28 -0.09
C PRO A 321 -7.59 -13.82 -1.51
N TYR A 322 -7.08 -15.06 -1.60
CA TYR A 322 -6.94 -15.81 -2.85
C TYR A 322 -8.26 -16.45 -3.28
N SER A 323 -8.27 -17.05 -4.47
CA SER A 323 -9.40 -17.87 -4.90
C SER A 323 -9.55 -19.11 -4.02
N VAL A 324 -10.75 -19.68 -3.98
CA VAL A 324 -11.03 -20.91 -3.22
C VAL A 324 -10.07 -22.02 -3.63
N GLU A 325 -9.82 -22.20 -4.92
CA GLU A 325 -8.94 -23.25 -5.45
C GLU A 325 -7.48 -23.07 -5.00
N THR A 326 -7.02 -21.82 -4.91
CA THR A 326 -5.68 -21.50 -4.44
C THR A 326 -5.54 -21.84 -2.95
N ASN A 327 -6.52 -21.45 -2.13
CA ASN A 327 -6.51 -21.73 -0.70
C ASN A 327 -6.66 -23.23 -0.42
N GLU A 328 -7.54 -23.94 -1.13
CA GLU A 328 -7.64 -25.40 -1.11
C GLU A 328 -6.31 -26.09 -1.46
N GLN A 329 -5.59 -25.58 -2.45
CA GLN A 329 -4.27 -26.11 -2.80
C GLN A 329 -3.28 -25.96 -1.64
N ILE A 330 -3.22 -24.77 -1.02
CA ILE A 330 -2.34 -24.51 0.12
C ILE A 330 -2.71 -25.42 1.30
N MET A 331 -4.00 -25.57 1.62
CA MET A 331 -4.46 -26.41 2.72
C MET A 331 -4.13 -27.88 2.49
N ARG A 332 -4.30 -28.38 1.27
CA ARG A 332 -3.86 -29.74 0.89
C ARG A 332 -2.36 -29.93 1.07
N TRP A 333 -1.54 -28.94 0.72
CA TRP A 333 -0.09 -29.03 0.94
C TRP A 333 0.24 -29.16 2.43
N PHE A 334 -0.37 -28.33 3.28
CA PHE A 334 -0.15 -28.41 4.73
C PHE A 334 -0.60 -29.76 5.31
N SER A 335 -1.79 -30.23 4.93
CA SER A 335 -2.30 -31.52 5.40
C SER A 335 -1.37 -32.67 4.98
N GLN A 336 -1.02 -32.76 3.69
CA GLN A 336 -0.16 -33.84 3.16
C GLN A 336 1.28 -33.79 3.69
N ALA A 337 1.83 -32.60 3.90
CA ALA A 337 3.17 -32.45 4.47
C ALA A 337 3.20 -32.77 5.98
N GLY A 338 2.09 -32.53 6.70
CA GLY A 338 1.98 -32.71 8.14
C GLY A 338 1.70 -34.14 8.62
N GLN A 339 1.12 -35.01 7.78
CA GLN A 339 0.62 -36.35 8.16
C GLN A 339 1.63 -37.28 8.85
N GLU A 340 2.94 -37.04 8.71
CA GLU A 340 4.00 -37.87 9.31
C GLU A 340 5.05 -37.06 10.08
N LEU A 341 4.80 -35.76 10.27
CA LEU A 341 5.73 -34.86 10.96
C LEU A 341 5.08 -34.35 12.25
N PRO A 342 5.85 -34.18 13.35
CA PRO A 342 5.40 -33.49 14.56
C PRO A 342 5.30 -31.98 14.34
N VAL A 343 4.56 -31.58 13.30
CA VAL A 343 4.36 -30.20 12.85
C VAL A 343 2.95 -29.76 13.22
N LEU A 344 2.85 -28.50 13.63
CA LEU A 344 1.62 -27.75 13.83
C LEU A 344 1.66 -26.52 12.93
N VAL A 345 0.65 -26.35 12.08
CA VAL A 345 0.41 -25.15 11.29
C VAL A 345 -0.61 -24.29 12.03
N VAL A 346 -0.23 -23.07 12.37
CA VAL A 346 -1.12 -22.09 13.02
C VAL A 346 -1.42 -20.97 12.03
N ILE A 347 -2.70 -20.82 11.69
CA ILE A 347 -3.16 -19.92 10.64
C ILE A 347 -3.65 -18.60 11.25
N LYS A 348 -2.99 -17.51 10.88
CA LYS A 348 -3.54 -16.17 11.05
C LYS A 348 -4.32 -15.77 9.79
N ILE A 349 -5.63 -15.67 9.92
CA ILE A 349 -6.51 -15.25 8.83
C ILE A 349 -6.33 -13.75 8.55
N HIS A 350 -6.27 -13.38 7.27
CA HIS A 350 -6.29 -11.99 6.82
C HIS A 350 -7.70 -11.40 6.98
N PRO A 351 -7.87 -10.14 7.43
CA PRO A 351 -9.20 -9.55 7.67
C PRO A 351 -10.16 -9.56 6.48
N ASP A 352 -9.62 -9.55 5.25
CA ASP A 352 -10.40 -9.60 4.00
C ASP A 352 -10.52 -11.00 3.39
N ASP A 353 -9.86 -12.00 3.97
CA ASP A 353 -9.98 -13.39 3.51
C ASP A 353 -11.27 -14.00 4.06
N ARG A 354 -12.01 -14.68 3.19
CA ARG A 354 -13.34 -15.26 3.47
C ARG A 354 -13.36 -16.77 3.33
N TYR A 355 -12.22 -17.38 3.02
CA TYR A 355 -12.12 -18.83 2.88
C TYR A 355 -12.30 -19.54 4.24
N PRO A 356 -13.05 -20.66 4.30
CA PRO A 356 -13.43 -21.30 5.57
C PRO A 356 -12.32 -22.21 6.14
N TYR A 357 -11.20 -21.63 6.58
CA TYR A 357 -10.06 -22.38 7.13
C TYR A 357 -10.40 -23.28 8.33
N HIS A 358 -11.50 -23.01 9.04
CA HIS A 358 -11.97 -23.82 10.16
C HIS A 358 -12.34 -25.26 9.73
N GLU A 359 -12.77 -25.46 8.48
CA GLU A 359 -13.10 -26.78 7.91
C GLU A 359 -11.87 -27.69 7.77
N HIS A 360 -10.67 -27.10 7.78
CA HIS A 360 -9.39 -27.82 7.68
C HIS A 360 -8.71 -28.00 9.04
N SER A 361 -9.37 -27.62 10.14
CA SER A 361 -8.76 -27.70 11.47
C SER A 361 -8.69 -29.14 11.96
N ASP A 362 -7.47 -29.62 12.22
CA ASP A 362 -7.18 -30.97 12.70
C ASP A 362 -5.98 -30.96 13.67
N SER A 363 -5.51 -32.13 14.12
CA SER A 363 -4.37 -32.20 15.05
C SER A 363 -3.10 -31.50 14.56
N HIS A 364 -2.97 -31.21 13.27
CA HIS A 364 -1.83 -30.54 12.63
C HIS A 364 -2.13 -29.12 12.18
N ILE A 365 -3.40 -28.71 12.06
CA ILE A 365 -3.81 -27.39 11.55
C ILE A 365 -4.75 -26.74 12.56
N ARG A 366 -4.37 -25.54 13.02
CA ARG A 366 -5.16 -24.74 13.96
C ARG A 366 -5.28 -23.31 13.48
N LEU A 367 -6.38 -22.66 13.83
CA LEU A 367 -6.47 -21.21 13.74
C LEU A 367 -5.70 -20.57 14.89
N MET A 368 -5.13 -19.40 14.63
CA MET A 368 -4.50 -18.58 15.67
C MET A 368 -5.53 -18.24 16.76
N PRO A 369 -5.22 -18.47 18.06
CA PRO A 369 -6.12 -18.09 19.15
C PRO A 369 -6.35 -16.58 19.19
N ASP A 370 -7.49 -16.18 19.76
CA ASP A 370 -7.77 -14.78 20.04
C ASP A 370 -6.73 -14.17 20.99
N GLY A 371 -6.53 -12.86 20.88
CA GLY A 371 -5.56 -12.13 21.72
C GLY A 371 -4.08 -12.34 21.33
N TYR A 372 -3.79 -13.02 20.21
CA TYR A 372 -2.45 -13.04 19.62
C TYR A 372 -2.32 -11.96 18.54
N SER A 373 -1.21 -11.24 18.57
CA SER A 373 -0.75 -10.44 17.45
C SER A 373 -0.02 -11.30 16.42
N LEU A 374 0.28 -10.72 15.25
CA LEU A 374 1.16 -11.38 14.28
C LEU A 374 2.55 -11.63 14.87
N GLN A 375 3.04 -10.68 15.67
CA GLN A 375 4.35 -10.73 16.31
C GLN A 375 4.41 -11.87 17.33
N ASP A 376 3.35 -12.03 18.15
CA ASP A 376 3.24 -13.13 19.11
C ASP A 376 3.31 -14.48 18.40
N LEU A 377 2.48 -14.66 17.36
CA LEU A 377 2.47 -15.90 16.59
C LEU A 377 3.84 -16.20 15.97
N LEU A 378 4.47 -15.22 15.34
CA LEU A 378 5.79 -15.40 14.72
C LEU A 378 6.88 -15.68 15.75
N HIS A 379 6.84 -15.04 16.91
CA HIS A 379 7.79 -15.28 18.00
C HIS A 379 7.67 -16.70 18.56
N ALA A 380 6.44 -17.15 18.80
CA ALA A 380 6.10 -18.49 19.27
C ALA A 380 6.37 -19.60 18.23
N SER A 381 6.57 -19.26 16.95
CA SER A 381 6.75 -20.22 15.87
C SER A 381 8.21 -20.56 15.57
N ASP A 382 8.45 -21.73 14.98
CA ASP A 382 9.78 -22.17 14.54
C ASP A 382 10.10 -21.66 13.12
N CYS A 383 9.09 -21.49 12.26
CA CYS A 383 9.22 -20.80 10.98
C CYS A 383 7.93 -20.06 10.60
N ALA A 384 8.00 -19.29 9.51
CA ALA A 384 6.83 -18.68 8.89
C ALA A 384 6.62 -19.15 7.45
N ALA A 385 5.37 -19.33 7.05
CA ALA A 385 4.94 -19.64 5.70
C ALA A 385 4.04 -18.53 5.16
N THR A 386 4.30 -18.09 3.93
CA THR A 386 3.45 -17.12 3.23
C THR A 386 3.69 -17.19 1.73
N VAL A 387 2.70 -16.80 0.93
CA VAL A 387 2.86 -16.58 -0.51
C VAL A 387 3.52 -15.22 -0.75
N VAL A 388 2.88 -14.14 -0.28
CA VAL A 388 3.41 -12.78 -0.31
C VAL A 388 2.77 -11.96 0.82
N SER A 389 3.57 -11.47 1.78
CA SER A 389 3.06 -10.67 2.90
C SER A 389 4.19 -9.89 3.58
N GLU A 390 3.82 -8.79 4.28
CA GLU A 390 4.69 -8.13 5.26
C GLU A 390 5.12 -9.08 6.39
N THR A 391 4.38 -10.18 6.61
CA THR A 391 4.77 -11.31 7.46
C THR A 391 6.21 -11.74 7.21
N ALA A 392 6.64 -11.82 5.94
CA ALA A 392 8.00 -12.24 5.61
C ALA A 392 9.06 -11.29 6.17
N LEU A 393 8.77 -9.98 6.22
CA LEU A 393 9.68 -8.99 6.83
C LEU A 393 9.73 -9.16 8.35
N VAL A 394 8.57 -9.28 9.00
CA VAL A 394 8.49 -9.44 10.45
C VAL A 394 9.15 -10.74 10.90
N ALA A 395 8.88 -11.85 10.21
CA ALA A 395 9.50 -13.14 10.47
C ALA A 395 11.04 -13.07 10.32
N ALA A 396 11.53 -12.42 9.26
CA ALA A 396 12.97 -12.22 9.08
C ALA A 396 13.60 -11.31 10.16
N MET A 397 12.86 -10.32 10.68
CA MET A 397 13.30 -9.50 11.81
C MET A 397 13.42 -10.32 13.11
N LEU A 398 12.55 -11.30 13.30
CA LEU A 398 12.56 -12.26 14.41
C LEU A 398 13.45 -13.48 14.13
N GLU A 399 14.32 -13.39 13.11
CA GLU A 399 15.26 -14.43 12.68
C GLU A 399 14.60 -15.80 12.37
N LYS A 400 13.32 -15.80 11.97
CA LYS A 400 12.58 -17.00 11.61
C LYS A 400 12.87 -17.40 10.16
N PRO A 401 13.17 -18.68 9.89
CA PRO A 401 13.19 -19.21 8.53
C PRO A 401 11.87 -18.97 7.80
N LEU A 402 11.96 -18.78 6.48
CA LEU A 402 10.81 -18.52 5.61
C LEU A 402 10.55 -19.69 4.65
N LEU A 403 9.28 -20.11 4.59
CA LEU A 403 8.72 -20.98 3.56
C LEU A 403 7.88 -20.12 2.62
N VAL A 404 8.37 -19.93 1.40
CA VAL A 404 7.73 -19.11 0.37
C VAL A 404 6.87 -20.01 -0.49
N LEU A 405 5.57 -20.00 -0.23
CA LEU A 405 4.60 -20.82 -0.95
C LEU A 405 4.36 -20.23 -2.35
N GLN A 406 4.34 -21.07 -3.37
CA GLN A 406 4.08 -20.67 -4.77
C GLN A 406 2.97 -21.53 -5.38
N PRO A 407 1.73 -21.43 -4.86
CA PRO A 407 0.57 -22.10 -5.45
C PRO A 407 0.23 -21.52 -6.84
N SER A 408 -0.63 -22.21 -7.57
CA SER A 408 -1.26 -21.66 -8.76
C SER A 408 -2.21 -20.56 -8.35
N ILE A 409 -2.03 -19.36 -8.89
CA ILE A 409 -2.85 -18.19 -8.57
C ILE A 409 -3.49 -17.70 -9.85
N SER A 410 -4.82 -17.72 -9.87
CA SER A 410 -5.62 -17.20 -10.97
C SER A 410 -5.53 -15.68 -11.05
N TYR A 411 -5.66 -15.16 -12.27
CA TYR A 411 -5.74 -13.73 -12.53
C TYR A 411 -6.84 -13.08 -11.69
N HIS A 412 -6.54 -11.90 -11.14
CA HIS A 412 -7.53 -11.03 -10.52
C HIS A 412 -7.17 -9.58 -10.79
N TYR A 413 -8.12 -8.80 -11.32
CA TYR A 413 -7.92 -7.41 -11.74
C TYR A 413 -7.17 -6.54 -10.70
N ILE A 414 -7.58 -6.57 -9.42
CA ILE A 414 -6.88 -5.82 -8.35
C ILE A 414 -5.72 -6.60 -7.71
N LEU A 415 -5.98 -7.82 -7.25
CA LEU A 415 -5.07 -8.55 -6.37
C LEU A 415 -3.93 -9.28 -7.10
N HIS A 416 -4.20 -9.89 -8.26
CA HIS A 416 -3.28 -10.82 -8.95
C HIS A 416 -3.24 -10.55 -10.46
N ASN A 417 -2.84 -9.34 -10.84
CA ASN A 417 -2.72 -8.93 -12.24
C ASN A 417 -1.27 -8.90 -12.77
N ASN A 418 -0.31 -9.33 -11.95
CA ASN A 418 1.12 -9.25 -12.26
C ASN A 418 1.92 -10.33 -11.48
N SER A 419 3.23 -10.34 -11.65
CA SER A 419 4.16 -11.22 -10.92
C SER A 419 4.30 -10.93 -9.40
N TYR A 420 3.46 -10.10 -8.79
CA TYR A 420 3.57 -9.73 -7.37
C TYR A 420 3.64 -10.93 -6.40
N PRO A 421 2.84 -12.00 -6.57
CA PRO A 421 2.92 -13.20 -5.71
C PRO A 421 4.25 -13.95 -5.80
N LYS A 422 5.03 -13.73 -6.88
CA LYS A 422 6.35 -14.38 -7.08
C LYS A 422 7.50 -13.59 -6.46
N HIS A 423 7.23 -12.44 -5.85
CA HIS A 423 8.28 -11.54 -5.38
C HIS A 423 9.20 -12.17 -4.34
N LEU A 424 8.65 -12.81 -3.31
CA LEU A 424 9.45 -13.40 -2.24
C LEU A 424 10.36 -14.52 -2.78
N ALA A 425 9.87 -15.29 -3.76
CA ALA A 425 10.64 -16.32 -4.44
C ALA A 425 11.78 -15.70 -5.28
N LYS A 426 11.47 -14.66 -6.09
CA LYS A 426 12.47 -13.91 -6.88
C LYS A 426 13.53 -13.22 -6.00
N ALA A 427 13.14 -12.77 -4.81
CA ALA A 427 14.04 -12.16 -3.84
C ALA A 427 14.85 -13.19 -3.03
N HIS A 428 14.59 -14.49 -3.25
CA HIS A 428 15.18 -15.59 -2.48
C HIS A 428 15.04 -15.36 -0.96
N ALA A 429 13.84 -14.99 -0.52
CA ALA A 429 13.55 -14.68 0.87
C ALA A 429 13.65 -15.91 1.78
N GLY A 430 13.39 -17.11 1.25
CA GLY A 430 13.47 -18.37 1.97
C GLY A 430 13.42 -19.57 1.02
N ALA A 431 13.02 -20.73 1.55
CA ALA A 431 12.81 -21.93 0.75
C ALA A 431 11.54 -21.74 -0.10
N VAL A 432 11.65 -21.96 -1.40
CA VAL A 432 10.51 -21.85 -2.33
C VAL A 432 9.82 -23.21 -2.39
N VAL A 433 8.50 -23.22 -2.19
CA VAL A 433 7.67 -24.41 -2.08
C VAL A 433 6.61 -24.40 -3.18
N HIS A 434 6.66 -25.38 -4.09
CA HIS A 434 5.72 -25.53 -5.22
C HIS A 434 4.77 -26.71 -5.06
N SER A 435 4.93 -27.53 -4.02
CA SER A 435 4.14 -28.73 -3.80
C SER A 435 4.12 -29.16 -2.32
N ALA A 436 3.27 -30.13 -1.99
CA ALA A 436 3.26 -30.77 -0.68
C ALA A 436 4.59 -31.49 -0.37
N ASP A 437 5.21 -32.12 -1.37
CA ASP A 437 6.49 -32.83 -1.20
C ASP A 437 7.65 -31.86 -0.97
N ASP A 438 7.68 -30.73 -1.69
CA ASP A 438 8.64 -29.64 -1.42
C ASP A 438 8.50 -29.13 0.00
N LEU A 439 7.24 -28.94 0.44
CA LEU A 439 6.93 -28.48 1.80
C LEU A 439 7.44 -29.48 2.82
N ARG A 440 7.11 -30.77 2.65
CA ARG A 440 7.58 -31.86 3.52
C ARG A 440 9.10 -31.88 3.59
N GLN A 441 9.80 -31.82 2.45
CA GLN A 441 11.26 -31.82 2.40
C GLN A 441 11.85 -30.60 3.14
N CYS A 442 11.27 -29.42 2.97
CA CYS A 442 11.71 -28.21 3.65
C CYS A 442 11.50 -28.30 5.17
N LEU A 443 10.35 -28.80 5.62
CA LEU A 443 10.04 -28.99 7.04
C LEU A 443 10.99 -30.01 7.67
N THR A 444 11.19 -31.17 7.06
CA THR A 444 12.14 -32.19 7.52
C THR A 444 13.56 -31.62 7.62
N GLY A 445 14.01 -30.88 6.61
CA GLY A 445 15.32 -30.21 6.64
C GLY A 445 15.42 -29.17 7.76
N LEU A 446 14.37 -28.37 7.99
CA LEU A 446 14.35 -27.39 9.07
C LEU A 446 14.32 -28.02 10.46
N MET A 447 13.75 -29.21 10.62
CA MET A 447 13.71 -29.93 11.90
C MET A 447 15.01 -30.67 12.20
N HIS A 448 15.65 -31.26 11.20
CA HIS A 448 16.76 -32.21 11.41
C HIS A 448 18.12 -31.74 10.89
N ASP A 449 18.20 -30.67 10.09
CA ASP A 449 19.45 -30.19 9.50
C ASP A 449 19.76 -28.73 9.88
N ASP A 450 20.77 -28.56 10.75
CA ASP A 450 21.31 -27.26 11.13
C ASP A 450 21.84 -26.45 9.95
N LYS A 451 22.38 -27.11 8.92
CA LYS A 451 22.89 -26.42 7.73
C LYS A 451 21.74 -25.78 6.96
N THR A 452 20.61 -26.48 6.83
CA THR A 452 19.38 -25.94 6.24
C THR A 452 18.84 -24.77 7.04
N ARG A 453 18.72 -24.89 8.38
CA ARG A 453 18.30 -23.78 9.26
C ARG A 453 19.17 -22.53 9.06
N LYS A 454 20.49 -22.68 9.15
CA LYS A 454 21.45 -21.56 8.98
C LYS A 454 21.37 -20.95 7.59
N ARG A 455 21.25 -21.77 6.54
CA ARG A 455 21.10 -21.29 5.15
C ARG A 455 19.86 -20.43 4.98
N LEU A 456 18.70 -20.89 5.47
CA LEU A 456 17.45 -20.14 5.34
C LEU A 456 17.45 -18.86 6.20
N ALA A 457 18.05 -18.89 7.39
CA ALA A 457 18.23 -17.68 8.19
C ALA A 457 19.11 -16.63 7.48
N ILE A 458 20.19 -17.05 6.81
CA ILE A 458 21.03 -16.16 6.00
C ILE A 458 20.24 -15.56 4.83
N GLN A 459 19.42 -16.36 4.15
CA GLN A 459 18.55 -15.89 3.06
C GLN A 459 17.54 -14.86 3.56
N ALA A 460 16.83 -15.15 4.66
CA ALA A 460 15.88 -14.22 5.27
C ALA A 460 16.55 -12.91 5.70
N LYS A 461 17.75 -12.97 6.30
CA LYS A 461 18.52 -11.79 6.71
C LYS A 461 19.00 -10.96 5.52
N ARG A 462 19.38 -11.60 4.40
CA ARG A 462 19.73 -10.91 3.15
C ARG A 462 18.51 -10.20 2.59
N PHE A 463 17.37 -10.89 2.48
CA PHE A 463 16.11 -10.32 2.04
C PHE A 463 15.70 -9.13 2.91
N LEU A 464 15.78 -9.27 4.25
CA LEU A 464 15.47 -8.19 5.18
C LEU A 464 16.34 -6.96 4.93
N ARG A 465 17.67 -7.12 4.79
CA ARG A 465 18.59 -6.01 4.53
C ARG A 465 18.31 -5.28 3.22
N GLN A 466 17.78 -5.99 2.22
CA GLN A 466 17.43 -5.39 0.94
C GLN A 466 16.03 -4.77 0.98
N SER A 467 15.11 -5.29 1.77
CA SER A 467 13.73 -4.81 1.86
C SER A 467 13.51 -3.70 2.90
N LEU A 468 14.30 -3.69 3.98
CA LEU A 468 14.06 -2.86 5.14
C LEU A 468 15.34 -2.24 5.70
N THR A 469 15.28 -0.94 5.98
CA THR A 469 16.37 -0.19 6.61
C THR A 469 16.32 -0.36 8.13
N VAL A 470 17.06 -1.34 8.65
CA VAL A 470 17.04 -1.73 10.08
C VAL A 470 18.16 -1.11 10.94
N LYS A 471 19.06 -0.31 10.35
CA LYS A 471 20.19 0.31 11.09
C LYS A 471 19.69 1.45 12.00
N GLN A 472 20.54 1.98 12.86
CA GLN A 472 20.29 3.30 13.50
C GLN A 472 20.52 4.45 12.50
N PRO A 473 19.92 5.64 12.70
CA PRO A 473 18.86 5.94 13.67
C PRO A 473 17.55 5.20 13.35
N LYS A 474 16.60 5.13 14.30
CA LYS A 474 15.29 4.47 14.12
C LYS A 474 14.49 5.09 12.94
N PRO A 475 13.52 4.36 12.35
CA PRO A 475 12.69 4.88 11.27
C PRO A 475 12.02 6.23 11.56
N SER A 476 11.40 6.39 12.73
CA SER A 476 10.81 7.67 13.18
C SER A 476 11.82 8.82 13.20
N GLN A 477 13.06 8.56 13.64
CA GLN A 477 14.13 9.55 13.67
C GLN A 477 14.64 9.92 12.25
N ARG A 478 14.66 8.97 11.31
CA ARG A 478 14.96 9.28 9.90
C ARG A 478 13.86 10.12 9.27
N LEU A 479 12.60 9.82 9.55
CA LEU A 479 11.48 10.64 9.12
C LEU A 479 11.58 12.05 9.69
N TYR A 480 11.89 12.19 10.99
CA TYR A 480 12.12 13.50 11.61
C TYR A 480 13.18 14.31 10.87
N ARG A 481 14.33 13.71 10.54
CA ARG A 481 15.40 14.39 9.78
C ARG A 481 14.91 14.84 8.40
N LEU A 482 14.22 13.94 7.68
CA LEU A 482 13.65 14.27 6.37
C LEU A 482 12.65 15.43 6.43
N VAL A 483 11.79 15.47 7.45
CA VAL A 483 10.84 16.58 7.65
C VAL A 483 11.59 17.86 8.03
N ARG A 484 12.56 17.79 8.93
CA ARG A 484 13.37 18.94 9.37
C ARG A 484 14.12 19.58 8.21
N GLU A 485 14.67 18.80 7.29
CA GLU A 485 15.34 19.29 6.08
C GLU A 485 14.42 20.21 5.24
N TRP A 486 13.13 19.89 5.16
CA TRP A 486 12.14 20.70 4.44
C TRP A 486 11.61 21.88 5.24
N MET A 487 11.38 21.68 6.54
CA MET A 487 10.90 22.75 7.40
C MET A 487 11.98 23.82 7.61
N GLY A 488 13.27 23.47 7.48
CA GLY A 488 14.38 24.40 7.41
C GLY A 488 14.34 25.42 8.54
N THR A 489 14.48 26.71 8.19
CA THR A 489 14.45 27.82 9.14
C THR A 489 13.08 28.07 9.79
N LYS A 490 12.00 27.43 9.32
CA LYS A 490 10.67 27.55 9.96
C LYS A 490 10.65 26.85 11.31
N TRP A 491 11.48 25.83 11.49
CA TRP A 491 11.75 25.21 12.77
C TRP A 491 13.08 25.75 13.28
N THR A 492 13.03 26.97 13.83
CA THR A 492 14.12 27.47 14.66
C THR A 492 14.15 26.64 15.93
N ASP A 493 14.93 25.57 15.92
CA ASP A 493 15.37 24.99 17.17
C ASP A 493 16.28 26.03 17.81
N GLY A 494 15.94 26.51 19.02
CA GLY A 494 16.93 27.18 19.84
C GLY A 494 18.04 26.16 20.08
N GLU A 495 19.20 26.39 19.48
CA GLU A 495 20.41 25.58 19.71
C GLU A 495 20.81 25.57 21.19
#